data_AF-A0A7C7RME5-F1
#
_entry.id   AF-A0A7C7RME5-F1
#
_cell.length_a   1.000
_cell.length_b   1.000
_cell.length_c   1.000
_cell.angle_alpha   90.00
_cell.angle_beta   90.00
_cell.angle_gamma   90.00
#
_symmetry.space_group_name_H-M   'P 1'
#
loop_
_entity.id
_entity.type
_entity.pdbx_description
1 polymer ?
#
loop_
_entity_poly.entity_id
_entity_poly.type
_entity_poly.pdbx_seq_one_letter_code
_entity_poly.pdbx_strand_id
1 'polypeptide(L)'
;MAGVLIAGAAFFIVHLGVFPGDSRAKEEAKVVDEKSPYEYIKLFTDTLSLVQKNYVEEVGVKKLVYGSIKGMLADLDPHSSFMPPEMFKEMQVETTGSFGGLGIEITIRDGMLTVVSPIEDTPAFRAGVEAGDRIVKINGELSKDMTLMEAVKKMRGPKDTEITISVMRKGLGSLLDVKII
;
A
#
# COMPACT_ATOMS: atom_id res chain seq x y z
N MET A 1 -26.47 -56.32 -23.00
CA MET A 1 -27.92 -56.59 -23.06
C MET A 1 -28.38 -57.01 -21.69
N ALA A 2 -29.51 -56.65 -21.11
CA ALA A 2 -30.49 -55.57 -21.24
C ALA A 2 -31.41 -55.78 -20.02
N GLY A 3 -31.98 -54.70 -19.48
CA GLY A 3 -32.61 -54.68 -18.16
C GLY A 3 -33.89 -55.53 -17.99
N VAL A 4 -34.18 -55.75 -16.73
CA VAL A 4 -35.35 -56.33 -16.04
C VAL A 4 -35.66 -55.31 -14.93
N LEU A 5 -36.86 -54.93 -14.50
CA LEU A 5 -38.26 -55.04 -14.89
C LEU A 5 -38.97 -53.90 -14.11
N ILE A 6 -39.95 -53.24 -14.72
CA ILE A 6 -41.30 -52.87 -14.24
C ILE A 6 -41.56 -52.41 -12.76
N ALA A 7 -42.39 -51.36 -12.67
CA ALA A 7 -43.47 -51.03 -11.72
C ALA A 7 -43.26 -50.00 -10.60
N GLY A 8 -44.28 -49.12 -10.47
CA GLY A 8 -44.87 -48.81 -9.17
C GLY A 8 -44.97 -47.33 -8.83
N ALA A 9 -46.19 -46.78 -8.84
CA ALA A 9 -46.54 -45.43 -8.44
C ALA A 9 -46.40 -45.18 -6.92
N ALA A 10 -46.15 -43.93 -6.52
CA ALA A 10 -46.62 -43.39 -5.23
C ALA A 10 -46.72 -41.85 -5.29
N PHE A 11 -47.96 -41.37 -5.45
CA PHE A 11 -48.36 -40.03 -5.03
C PHE A 11 -48.22 -39.95 -3.50
N PHE A 12 -47.46 -38.98 -2.99
CA PHE A 12 -47.52 -38.60 -1.58
C PHE A 12 -48.03 -37.15 -1.49
N ILE A 13 -49.32 -37.03 -1.15
CA ILE A 13 -49.92 -35.80 -0.64
C ILE A 13 -49.50 -35.72 0.83
N VAL A 14 -48.65 -34.75 1.19
CA VAL A 14 -48.40 -34.40 2.59
C VAL A 14 -49.28 -33.22 2.96
N HIS A 15 -50.14 -33.48 3.94
CA HIS A 15 -51.12 -32.58 4.54
C HIS A 15 -50.47 -31.43 5.32
N LEU A 16 -51.20 -30.31 5.39
CA LEU A 16 -50.93 -29.09 6.16
C LEU A 16 -50.47 -29.36 7.61
N GLY A 17 -49.34 -28.76 7.97
CA GLY A 17 -48.95 -28.46 9.34
C GLY A 17 -48.52 -27.00 9.43
N VAL A 18 -49.35 -26.16 10.03
CA VAL A 18 -49.05 -24.77 10.39
C VAL A 18 -48.00 -24.76 11.49
N PHE A 19 -46.82 -24.16 11.23
CA PHE A 19 -45.87 -23.73 12.25
C PHE A 19 -45.60 -22.24 12.07
N PRO A 20 -45.86 -21.39 13.09
CA PRO A 20 -45.57 -19.97 13.04
C PRO A 20 -44.11 -19.73 13.43
N GLY A 21 -43.27 -19.42 12.45
CA GLY A 21 -41.86 -19.10 12.64
C GLY A 21 -41.43 -18.04 11.64
N ASP A 22 -41.56 -16.78 12.05
CA ASP A 22 -41.34 -15.56 11.29
C ASP A 22 -39.99 -15.61 10.54
N SER A 23 -40.04 -15.90 9.24
CA SER A 23 -38.88 -15.90 8.34
C SER A 23 -39.10 -14.84 7.27
N ARG A 24 -39.02 -13.57 7.69
CA ARG A 24 -38.88 -12.44 6.78
C ARG A 24 -37.41 -12.03 6.70
N ALA A 25 -36.59 -12.90 6.10
CA ALA A 25 -35.42 -12.41 5.39
C ALA A 25 -35.94 -11.81 4.08
N LYS A 26 -36.11 -10.48 4.06
CA LYS A 26 -36.28 -9.73 2.81
C LYS A 26 -35.04 -10.01 1.96
N GLU A 27 -35.21 -10.79 0.91
CA GLU A 27 -34.24 -10.89 -0.18
C GLU A 27 -34.24 -9.52 -0.89
N GLU A 28 -33.23 -8.70 -0.57
CA GLU A 28 -32.97 -7.46 -1.30
C GLU A 28 -32.58 -7.84 -2.73
N ALA A 29 -33.52 -7.68 -3.65
CA ALA A 29 -33.29 -7.89 -5.07
C ALA A 29 -32.19 -6.95 -5.57
N LYS A 30 -30.99 -7.50 -5.82
CA LYS A 30 -29.95 -6.80 -6.59
C LYS A 30 -30.49 -6.51 -7.97
N VAL A 31 -30.68 -5.24 -8.28
CA VAL A 31 -30.93 -4.77 -9.64
C VAL A 31 -29.67 -5.12 -10.45
N VAL A 32 -29.79 -6.11 -11.33
CA VAL A 32 -28.73 -6.47 -12.27
C VAL A 32 -28.97 -5.62 -13.52
N ASP A 33 -28.03 -4.72 -13.78
CA ASP A 33 -27.97 -3.92 -15.00
C ASP A 33 -28.02 -4.83 -16.26
N GLU A 34 -28.86 -4.50 -17.24
CA GLU A 34 -29.05 -5.30 -18.47
C GLU A 34 -27.78 -5.39 -19.33
N LYS A 35 -26.87 -4.43 -19.17
CA LYS A 35 -25.62 -4.40 -19.95
C LYS A 35 -24.58 -5.33 -19.36
N SER A 36 -23.93 -6.08 -20.25
CA SER A 36 -22.80 -6.92 -19.89
C SER A 36 -21.67 -6.07 -19.29
N PRO A 37 -21.00 -6.50 -18.20
CA PRO A 37 -19.84 -5.80 -17.64
C PRO A 37 -18.76 -5.45 -18.68
N TYR A 38 -18.67 -6.25 -19.75
CA TYR A 38 -17.75 -5.99 -20.88
C TYR A 38 -18.07 -4.71 -21.65
N GLU A 39 -19.35 -4.32 -21.77
CA GLU A 39 -19.74 -3.08 -22.47
C GLU A 39 -19.28 -1.84 -21.71
N TYR A 40 -19.37 -1.86 -20.38
CA TYR A 40 -18.89 -0.78 -19.52
C TYR A 40 -17.37 -0.65 -19.54
N ILE A 41 -16.66 -1.78 -19.52
CA ILE A 41 -15.20 -1.79 -19.67
C ILE A 41 -14.81 -1.20 -21.03
N LYS A 42 -15.51 -1.58 -22.11
CA LYS A 42 -15.26 -1.04 -23.45
C LYS A 42 -15.47 0.46 -23.49
N LEU A 43 -16.59 0.95 -22.97
CA LEU A 43 -16.89 2.39 -22.89
C LEU A 43 -15.80 3.15 -22.13
N PHE A 44 -15.33 2.61 -21.00
CA PHE A 44 -14.24 3.19 -20.23
C PHE A 44 -12.93 3.26 -21.04
N THR A 45 -12.54 2.17 -21.70
CA THR A 45 -11.29 2.13 -22.51
C THR A 45 -11.36 3.03 -23.75
N ASP A 46 -12.53 3.12 -24.39
CA ASP A 46 -12.75 3.99 -25.54
C ASP A 46 -12.63 5.47 -25.12
N THR A 47 -13.22 5.82 -23.97
CA THR A 47 -13.14 7.18 -23.39
C THR A 47 -11.70 7.54 -23.03
N LEU A 48 -10.97 6.64 -22.37
CA LEU A 48 -9.57 6.85 -22.00
C LEU A 48 -8.71 7.08 -23.26
N SER A 49 -8.94 6.30 -24.31
CA SER A 49 -8.24 6.44 -25.59
C SER A 49 -8.57 7.75 -26.30
N LEU A 50 -9.84 8.19 -26.25
CA LEU A 50 -10.27 9.46 -26.84
C LEU A 50 -9.59 10.65 -26.16
N VAL A 51 -9.55 10.64 -24.82
CA VAL A 51 -8.86 11.69 -24.04
C VAL A 51 -7.37 11.71 -24.39
N GLN A 52 -6.70 10.55 -24.39
CA GLN A 52 -5.27 10.50 -24.69
C GLN A 52 -4.92 11.03 -26.08
N LYS A 53 -5.77 10.81 -27.08
CA LYS A 53 -5.51 11.21 -28.48
C LYS A 53 -5.87 12.65 -28.79
N ASN A 54 -6.89 13.21 -28.12
CA ASN A 54 -7.49 14.49 -28.52
C ASN A 54 -7.32 15.59 -27.48
N TYR A 55 -6.74 15.31 -26.30
CA TYR A 55 -6.47 16.35 -25.33
C TYR A 55 -5.34 17.27 -25.83
N VAL A 56 -5.42 18.54 -25.45
CA VAL A 56 -4.50 19.61 -25.90
C VAL A 56 -3.05 19.36 -25.48
N GLU A 57 -2.86 18.62 -24.40
CA GLU A 57 -1.55 18.22 -23.86
C GLU A 57 -1.41 16.70 -23.81
N GLU A 58 -0.18 16.21 -23.81
CA GLU A 58 0.07 14.79 -23.59
C GLU A 58 -0.30 14.38 -22.16
N VAL A 59 -1.17 13.37 -22.02
CA VAL A 59 -1.59 12.85 -20.73
C VAL A 59 -1.19 11.39 -20.57
N GLY A 60 -0.43 11.11 -19.51
CA GLY A 60 -0.02 9.75 -19.18
C GLY A 60 -1.19 8.88 -18.72
N VAL A 61 -1.27 7.65 -19.24
CA VAL A 61 -2.32 6.66 -18.90
C VAL A 61 -2.43 6.44 -17.38
N LYS A 62 -1.30 6.37 -16.66
CA LYS A 62 -1.28 6.22 -15.19
C LYS A 62 -2.06 7.33 -14.49
N LYS A 63 -1.95 8.58 -14.95
CA LYS A 63 -2.65 9.73 -14.38
C LYS A 63 -4.17 9.61 -14.59
N LEU A 64 -4.58 9.21 -15.79
CA LEU A 64 -6.00 9.01 -16.13
C LEU A 64 -6.63 7.86 -15.31
N VAL A 65 -5.95 6.71 -15.25
CA VAL A 65 -6.43 5.56 -14.47
C VAL A 65 -6.51 5.90 -12.99
N TYR A 66 -5.47 6.48 -12.39
CA TYR A 66 -5.49 6.85 -10.97
C TYR A 66 -6.56 7.91 -10.67
N GLY A 67 -6.76 8.87 -11.58
CA GLY A 67 -7.83 9.85 -11.49
C GLY A 67 -9.22 9.21 -11.52
N SER A 68 -9.43 8.23 -12.41
CA SER A 68 -10.71 7.50 -12.51
C SER A 68 -11.02 6.70 -11.24
N ILE A 69 -10.04 6.02 -10.65
CA ILE A 69 -10.22 5.28 -9.40
C ILE A 69 -10.57 6.23 -8.25
N LYS A 70 -9.87 7.36 -8.15
CA LYS A 70 -10.18 8.40 -7.16
C LYS A 70 -11.61 8.93 -7.32
N GLY A 71 -12.05 9.19 -8.54
CA GLY A 71 -13.41 9.63 -8.84
C GLY A 71 -14.46 8.59 -8.44
N MET A 72 -14.24 7.32 -8.79
CA MET A 72 -15.15 6.22 -8.42
C MET A 72 -15.30 6.07 -6.90
N LEU A 73 -14.20 6.18 -6.14
CA LEU A 73 -14.26 6.05 -4.68
C LEU A 73 -14.88 7.28 -4.00
N ALA A 74 -14.64 8.48 -4.53
CA ALA A 74 -15.24 9.72 -4.01
C ALA A 74 -16.77 9.73 -4.16
N ASP A 75 -17.30 9.07 -5.20
CA ASP A 75 -18.74 8.90 -5.40
C ASP A 75 -19.35 7.83 -4.49
N LEU A 76 -18.55 6.83 -4.10
CA LEU A 76 -19.01 5.73 -3.26
C LEU A 76 -19.28 6.17 -1.81
N ASP A 77 -18.28 6.78 -1.16
CA ASP A 77 -18.45 7.35 0.18
C ASP A 77 -17.31 8.34 0.56
N PRO A 78 -17.51 9.24 1.55
CA PRO A 78 -16.52 10.25 1.95
C PRO A 78 -15.26 9.70 2.65
N HIS A 79 -15.26 8.44 3.07
CA HIS A 79 -14.16 7.81 3.80
C HIS A 79 -13.37 6.82 2.94
N SER A 80 -13.88 6.46 1.76
CA SER A 80 -13.19 5.68 0.74
C SER A 80 -12.17 6.53 0.00
N SER A 81 -10.92 6.06 -0.04
CA SER A 81 -9.85 6.75 -0.75
C SER A 81 -8.91 5.78 -1.45
N PHE A 82 -8.39 6.19 -2.60
CA PHE A 82 -7.39 5.44 -3.33
C PHE A 82 -6.00 5.92 -2.92
N MET A 83 -5.18 5.00 -2.43
CA MET A 83 -3.79 5.25 -2.10
C MET A 83 -2.87 4.70 -3.21
N PRO A 84 -2.22 5.57 -4.00
CA PRO A 84 -1.22 5.13 -4.96
C PRO A 84 -0.06 4.37 -4.28
N PRO A 85 0.61 3.44 -4.98
CA PRO A 85 1.72 2.67 -4.41
C PRO A 85 2.85 3.52 -3.83
N GLU A 86 3.09 4.70 -4.40
CA GLU A 86 4.11 5.64 -3.90
C GLU A 86 3.73 6.19 -2.52
N MET A 87 2.48 6.66 -2.38
CA MET A 87 1.92 7.15 -1.11
C MET A 87 1.84 6.03 -0.06
N PHE A 88 1.50 4.80 -0.48
CA PHE A 88 1.48 3.65 0.43
C PHE A 88 2.88 3.31 0.96
N LYS A 89 3.91 3.44 0.13
CA LYS A 89 5.30 3.27 0.56
C LYS A 89 5.72 4.40 1.52
N GLU A 90 5.29 5.63 1.29
CA GLU A 90 5.55 6.76 2.19
C GLU A 90 4.89 6.57 3.55
N MET A 91 3.60 6.22 3.57
CA MET A 91 2.86 5.94 4.80
C MET A 91 3.48 4.80 5.62
N GLN A 92 3.94 3.73 4.95
CA GLN A 92 4.64 2.64 5.64
C GLN A 92 5.93 3.11 6.30
N VAL A 93 6.69 3.98 5.65
CA VAL A 93 7.92 4.56 6.24
C VAL A 93 7.59 5.42 7.45
N GLU A 94 6.59 6.29 7.35
CA GLU A 94 6.16 7.13 8.47
C GLU A 94 5.69 6.29 9.67
N THR A 95 4.94 5.21 9.40
CA THR A 95 4.37 4.36 10.46
C THR A 95 5.43 3.49 11.14
N THR A 96 6.36 2.94 10.37
CA THR A 96 7.33 1.96 10.88
C THR A 96 8.67 2.56 11.25
N GLY A 97 8.93 3.81 10.85
CA GLY A 97 10.27 4.41 10.92
C GLY A 97 11.35 3.58 10.23
N SER A 98 10.99 2.57 9.41
CA SER A 98 11.91 1.56 8.90
C SER A 98 12.40 1.87 7.50
N PHE A 99 13.71 1.74 7.30
CA PHE A 99 14.41 2.09 6.07
C PHE A 99 14.85 0.82 5.35
N GLY A 100 13.93 0.23 4.57
CA GLY A 100 14.11 -1.07 3.92
C GLY A 100 15.26 -1.20 2.89
N GLY A 101 16.04 -0.14 2.65
CA GLY A 101 17.23 -0.19 1.78
C GLY A 101 18.55 -0.39 2.55
N LEU A 102 18.68 0.23 3.72
CA LEU A 102 19.89 0.18 4.56
C LEU A 102 19.69 -0.70 5.81
N GLY A 103 18.44 -0.90 6.21
CA GLY A 103 18.05 -1.66 7.39
C GLY A 103 18.26 -0.91 8.70
N ILE A 104 17.86 0.36 8.74
CA ILE A 104 17.87 1.18 9.97
C ILE A 104 16.44 1.56 10.28
N GLU A 105 16.11 1.70 11.55
CA GLU A 105 14.92 2.41 12.02
C GLU A 105 15.35 3.74 12.67
N ILE A 106 14.75 4.86 12.25
CA ILE A 106 15.07 6.18 12.83
C ILE A 106 13.81 6.95 13.20
N THR A 107 13.98 7.89 14.14
CA THR A 107 12.95 8.81 14.58
C THR A 107 13.56 10.20 14.81
N ILE A 108 12.71 11.21 15.07
CA ILE A 108 13.16 12.52 15.54
C ILE A 108 12.99 12.55 17.06
N ARG A 109 14.10 12.68 17.78
CA ARG A 109 14.12 12.83 19.24
C ARG A 109 14.91 14.07 19.59
N ASP A 110 14.34 14.94 20.42
CA ASP A 110 14.93 16.23 20.82
C ASP A 110 15.34 17.11 19.62
N GLY A 111 14.59 17.05 18.52
CA GLY A 111 14.87 17.80 17.29
C GLY A 111 16.03 17.25 16.44
N MET A 112 16.52 16.04 16.73
CA MET A 112 17.57 15.39 15.94
C MET A 112 17.15 14.01 15.46
N LEU A 113 17.58 13.66 14.25
CA LEU A 113 17.48 12.29 13.75
C LEU A 113 18.25 11.35 14.66
N THR A 114 17.56 10.34 15.17
CA THR A 114 18.10 9.38 16.13
C THR A 114 17.74 7.97 15.67
N VAL A 115 18.73 7.08 15.68
CA VAL A 115 18.54 5.66 15.39
C VAL A 115 17.78 5.02 16.55
N VAL A 116 16.64 4.40 16.22
CA VAL A 116 15.86 3.58 17.16
C VAL A 116 16.51 2.21 17.27
N SER A 117 16.69 1.53 16.13
CA SER A 117 17.37 0.24 16.05
C SER A 117 17.93 0.00 14.66
N PRO A 118 19.13 -0.57 14.51
CA PRO A 118 19.48 -1.28 13.28
C PRO A 118 18.67 -2.57 13.17
N ILE A 119 18.37 -3.01 11.95
CA ILE A 119 17.73 -4.31 11.68
C ILE A 119 18.84 -5.35 11.55
N GLU A 120 18.75 -6.47 12.27
CA GLU A 120 19.75 -7.55 12.21
C GLU A 120 19.99 -8.04 10.77
N ASP A 121 21.23 -8.44 10.48
CA ASP A 121 21.67 -8.92 9.17
C ASP A 121 21.48 -7.95 7.98
N THR A 122 21.28 -6.66 8.26
CA THR A 122 21.24 -5.61 7.22
C THR A 122 22.58 -4.88 7.05
N PRO A 123 22.79 -4.16 5.93
CA PRO A 123 23.98 -3.35 5.72
C PRO A 123 24.36 -2.45 6.89
N ALA A 124 23.39 -1.74 7.47
CA ALA A 124 23.65 -0.82 8.56
C ALA A 124 24.06 -1.51 9.87
N PHE A 125 23.48 -2.68 10.16
CA PHE A 125 23.89 -3.49 11.30
C PHE A 125 25.34 -3.94 11.14
N ARG A 126 25.72 -4.44 9.96
CA ARG A 126 27.11 -4.84 9.66
C ARG A 126 28.09 -3.67 9.68
N ALA A 127 27.62 -2.47 9.35
CA ALA A 127 28.42 -1.24 9.40
C ALA A 127 28.63 -0.72 10.84
N GLY A 128 28.01 -1.34 11.85
CA GLY A 128 28.19 -0.99 13.26
C GLY A 128 27.34 0.18 13.74
N VAL A 129 26.21 0.46 13.07
CA VAL A 129 25.19 1.40 13.56
C VAL A 129 24.57 0.85 14.84
N GLU A 130 24.38 1.68 15.85
CA GLU A 130 23.80 1.27 17.14
C GLU A 130 22.55 2.08 17.49
N ALA A 131 21.68 1.48 18.31
CA ALA A 131 20.54 2.17 18.88
C ALA A 131 20.99 3.39 19.70
N GLY A 132 20.32 4.53 19.50
CA GLY A 132 20.63 5.79 20.17
C GLY A 132 21.67 6.66 19.47
N ASP A 133 22.25 6.20 18.35
CA ASP A 133 23.10 7.04 17.51
C ASP A 133 22.32 8.26 16.99
N ARG A 134 22.88 9.45 17.18
CA ARG A 134 22.31 10.69 16.66
C ARG A 134 22.94 11.02 15.32
N ILE A 135 22.17 10.99 14.24
CA ILE A 135 22.65 11.26 12.89
C ILE A 135 22.80 12.77 12.75
N VAL A 136 24.03 13.24 12.58
CA VAL A 136 24.39 14.67 12.44
C VAL A 136 24.59 15.06 10.98
N LYS A 137 25.07 14.12 10.15
CA LYS A 137 25.22 14.35 8.71
C LYS A 137 24.84 13.14 7.89
N ILE A 138 24.33 13.38 6.68
CA ILE A 138 24.06 12.37 5.66
C ILE A 138 24.81 12.82 4.40
N ASN A 139 25.78 12.03 3.94
CA ASN A 139 26.67 12.37 2.82
C ASN A 139 27.32 13.77 2.96
N GLY A 140 27.71 14.12 4.19
CA GLY A 140 28.36 15.39 4.50
C GLY A 140 27.41 16.58 4.71
N GLU A 141 26.14 16.48 4.36
CA GLU A 141 25.14 17.52 4.65
C GLU A 141 24.59 17.38 6.07
N LEU A 142 24.43 18.52 6.75
CA LEU A 142 23.86 18.57 8.10
C LEU A 142 22.41 18.09 8.10
N SER A 143 22.10 17.13 8.97
CA SER A 143 20.73 16.62 9.17
C SER A 143 19.85 17.51 10.03
N LYS A 144 20.42 18.60 10.59
CA LYS A 144 19.68 19.56 11.41
C LYS A 144 18.57 20.18 10.56
N ASP A 145 17.37 20.24 11.13
CA ASP A 145 16.15 20.75 10.50
C ASP A 145 15.60 19.89 9.34
N MET A 146 16.22 18.74 9.03
CA MET A 146 15.62 17.78 8.09
C MET A 146 14.40 17.11 8.69
N THR A 147 13.33 17.06 7.92
CA THR A 147 12.21 16.17 8.20
C THR A 147 12.63 14.71 8.08
N LEU A 148 11.89 13.81 8.73
CA LEU A 148 12.10 12.37 8.58
C LEU A 148 12.08 11.97 7.10
N MET A 149 11.14 12.54 6.32
CA MET A 149 10.97 12.24 4.90
C MET A 149 12.16 12.71 4.04
N GLU A 150 12.73 13.89 4.32
CA GLU A 150 13.92 14.37 3.61
C GLU A 150 15.14 13.49 3.91
N ALA A 151 15.31 13.10 5.17
CA ALA A 151 16.34 12.18 5.59
C ALA A 151 16.21 10.82 4.87
N VAL A 152 14.99 10.27 4.81
CA VAL A 152 14.66 9.06 4.04
C VAL A 152 15.04 9.21 2.58
N LYS A 153 14.64 10.32 1.95
CA LYS A 153 14.91 10.54 0.53
C LYS A 153 16.40 10.62 0.22
N LYS A 154 17.19 11.20 1.14
CA LYS A 154 18.66 11.26 1.03
C LYS A 154 19.33 9.92 1.34
N MET A 155 18.74 9.12 2.23
CA MET A 155 19.24 7.80 2.57
C MET A 155 18.88 6.71 1.56
N ARG A 156 17.87 6.97 0.72
CA ARG A 156 17.51 6.10 -0.41
C ARG A 156 18.40 6.38 -1.62
N GLY A 157 18.98 5.32 -2.16
CA GLY A 157 19.73 5.36 -3.40
C GLY A 157 19.49 4.09 -4.23
N PRO A 158 20.08 4.02 -5.44
CA PRO A 158 20.19 2.76 -6.18
C PRO A 158 20.83 1.69 -5.31
N LYS A 159 20.52 0.42 -5.60
CA LYS A 159 21.17 -0.71 -4.95
C LYS A 159 22.70 -0.59 -5.07
N ASP A 160 23.41 -0.99 -4.04
CA ASP A 160 24.88 -1.02 -4.00
C ASP A 160 25.55 0.38 -4.09
N THR A 161 24.82 1.44 -3.74
CA THR A 161 25.38 2.80 -3.63
C THR A 161 25.86 3.05 -2.20
N GLU A 162 27.13 3.45 -2.03
CA GLU A 162 27.68 3.82 -0.73
C GLU A 162 26.99 5.08 -0.18
N ILE A 163 26.55 5.01 1.06
CA ILE A 163 26.11 6.16 1.84
C ILE A 163 26.96 6.32 3.09
N THR A 164 27.32 7.55 3.42
CA THR A 164 28.04 7.87 4.65
C THR A 164 27.12 8.64 5.60
N ILE A 165 26.92 8.12 6.81
CA ILE A 165 26.24 8.84 7.89
C ILE A 165 27.26 9.22 8.97
N SER A 166 27.28 10.47 9.40
CA SER A 166 28.07 10.91 10.55
C SER A 166 27.18 10.86 11.78
N VAL A 167 27.51 10.01 12.74
CA VAL A 167 26.72 9.81 13.96
C VAL A 167 27.46 10.29 15.20
N MET A 168 26.71 10.76 16.19
CA MET A 168 27.19 11.06 17.53
C MET A 168 26.67 9.98 18.47
N ARG A 169 27.60 9.15 18.98
CA ARG A 169 27.30 8.05 19.90
C ARG A 169 27.56 8.46 21.34
N LYS A 170 26.63 8.14 22.24
CA LYS A 170 26.79 8.43 23.67
C LYS A 170 28.05 7.73 24.22
N GLY A 171 28.93 8.49 24.86
CA GLY A 171 30.19 7.98 25.41
C GLY A 171 31.40 8.10 24.47
N LEU A 172 31.17 8.38 23.19
CA LEU A 172 32.23 8.78 22.25
C LEU A 172 32.20 10.31 22.11
N GLY A 173 33.32 10.97 22.41
CA GLY A 173 33.46 12.43 22.35
C GLY A 173 33.61 12.99 20.93
N SER A 174 33.62 12.14 19.90
CA SER A 174 33.83 12.49 18.51
C SER A 174 32.73 11.93 17.61
N LEU A 175 32.52 12.55 16.45
CA LEU A 175 31.65 12.00 15.40
C LEU A 175 32.28 10.74 14.81
N LEU A 176 31.43 9.75 14.54
CA LEU A 176 31.79 8.52 13.84
C LEU A 176 31.20 8.57 12.44
N ASP A 177 32.03 8.45 11.41
CA ASP A 177 31.56 8.31 10.04
C ASP A 177 31.35 6.83 9.72
N VAL A 178 30.10 6.44 9.48
CA VAL A 178 29.69 5.08 9.17
C VAL A 178 29.34 4.99 7.69
N LYS A 179 30.07 4.15 6.97
CA LYS A 179 29.82 3.85 5.55
C LYS A 179 28.95 2.60 5.44
N ILE A 180 27.87 2.70 4.67
CA ILE A 180 26.88 1.64 4.50
C ILE A 180 26.74 1.35 3.01
N ILE A 181 26.82 0.07 2.62
CA ILE A 181 26.71 -0.44 1.25
C ILE A 181 25.77 -1.64 1.24
#